data_AF-A0A940ND84-F1
#
_entry.id   AF-A0A940ND84-F1
#
_cell.length_a   1.000
_cell.length_b   1.000
_cell.length_c   1.000
_cell.angle_alpha   90.00
_cell.angle_beta   90.00
_cell.angle_gamma   90.00
#
_symmetry.space_group_name_H-M   'P 1'
#
loop_
_entity.id
_entity.type
_entity.pdbx_description
1 polymer ?
#
loop_
_entity_poly.entity_id
_entity_poly.type
_entity_poly.pdbx_seq_one_letter_code
_entity_poly.pdbx_strand_id
1 'polypeptide(L)'
;MAQALSIDPRSTALVLIDLQQSNVARQLEPHAAADVVARSVRAADALRAAGGTVVFVRVDVAQLLSLPADAPLRPRDAPAPPPHASDLVPECNIQAGDVMVTKRQWGAFYGTDLEQQLRRRGIRTIALTGIATNFGVESTARAAFDQGYELIFIEDAMSSLTGDAHRFPIEHIFPRMGYVRSTEEFVDAVAETGSFGGA
;
A
#
# COMPACT_ATOMS: atom_id res chain seq x y z
N MET A 1 -20.49 -14.36 -8.96
CA MET A 1 -20.34 -14.18 -7.50
C MET A 1 -18.85 -14.02 -7.23
N ALA A 2 -18.43 -12.94 -6.55
CA ALA A 2 -17.04 -12.80 -6.15
C ALA A 2 -16.68 -13.96 -5.20
N GLN A 3 -15.53 -14.58 -5.40
CA GLN A 3 -15.06 -15.67 -4.55
C GLN A 3 -14.80 -15.15 -3.13
N ALA A 4 -15.24 -15.88 -2.10
CA ALA A 4 -14.97 -15.53 -0.71
C ALA A 4 -13.46 -15.43 -0.48
N LEU A 5 -13.03 -14.35 0.17
CA LEU A 5 -11.63 -14.08 0.47
C LEU A 5 -11.24 -14.85 1.73
N SER A 6 -10.24 -15.73 1.64
CA SER A 6 -9.67 -16.42 2.81
C SER A 6 -8.27 -15.85 3.05
N ILE A 7 -7.99 -15.43 4.28
CA ILE A 7 -6.72 -14.78 4.68
C ILE A 7 -6.16 -15.53 5.87
N ASP A 8 -4.94 -16.06 5.78
CA ASP A 8 -4.16 -16.45 6.97
C ASP A 8 -3.36 -15.23 7.45
N PRO A 9 -3.72 -14.60 8.59
CA PRO A 9 -3.07 -13.37 9.03
C PRO A 9 -1.56 -13.54 9.22
N ARG A 10 -1.10 -14.70 9.73
CA ARG A 10 0.31 -14.94 10.07
C ARG A 10 1.23 -15.00 8.86
N SER A 11 0.70 -15.33 7.69
CA SER A 11 1.42 -15.32 6.41
C SER A 11 1.00 -14.17 5.49
N THR A 12 0.29 -13.17 6.03
CA THR A 12 -0.18 -11.98 5.30
C THR A 12 0.50 -10.71 5.80
N ALA A 13 0.93 -9.86 4.87
CA ALA A 13 1.37 -8.50 5.17
C ALA A 13 0.43 -7.47 4.53
N LEU A 14 0.04 -6.44 5.29
CA LEU A 14 -0.56 -5.23 4.75
C LEU A 14 0.55 -4.21 4.49
N VAL A 15 0.69 -3.78 3.25
CA VAL A 15 1.71 -2.82 2.80
C VAL A 15 1.02 -1.51 2.43
N LEU A 16 1.17 -0.50 3.27
CA LEU A 16 0.57 0.83 3.13
C LEU A 16 1.56 1.73 2.38
N ILE A 17 1.19 2.18 1.19
CA ILE A 17 2.09 2.91 0.29
C ILE A 17 1.93 4.43 0.42
N ASP A 18 3.00 5.08 0.80
CA ASP A 18 3.25 6.53 0.73
C ASP A 18 2.14 7.42 1.30
N LEU A 19 1.58 7.05 2.47
CA LEU A 19 0.65 7.86 3.28
C LEU A 19 1.39 9.00 4.02
N GLN A 20 2.18 9.76 3.27
CA GLN A 20 3.07 10.82 3.77
C GLN A 20 2.56 12.21 3.42
N GLN A 21 3.06 13.22 4.14
CA GLN A 21 2.65 14.63 4.03
C GLN A 21 2.57 15.12 2.57
N SER A 22 3.57 14.80 1.74
CA SER A 22 3.60 15.24 0.33
C SER A 22 2.48 14.67 -0.55
N ASN A 23 1.91 13.54 -0.17
CA ASN A 23 0.95 12.80 -0.97
C ASN A 23 -0.47 13.04 -0.46
N VAL A 24 -0.67 13.06 0.85
CA VAL A 24 -1.97 13.38 1.44
C VAL A 24 -2.41 14.82 1.18
N ALA A 25 -1.47 15.74 0.95
CA ALA A 25 -1.74 17.14 0.65
C ALA A 25 -2.15 17.38 -0.82
N ARG A 26 -2.14 16.34 -1.66
CA ARG A 26 -2.53 16.46 -3.08
C ARG A 26 -4.05 16.40 -3.21
N GLN A 27 -4.55 16.93 -4.31
CA GLN A 27 -5.89 16.60 -4.78
C GLN A 27 -5.88 15.16 -5.29
N LEU A 28 -6.80 14.35 -4.79
CA LEU A 28 -6.88 12.92 -5.07
C LEU A 28 -8.30 12.52 -5.47
N GLU A 29 -8.38 11.48 -6.28
CA GLU A 29 -9.61 10.88 -6.77
C GLU A 29 -9.44 9.34 -6.89
N PRO A 30 -10.50 8.55 -6.65
CA PRO A 30 -11.86 8.97 -6.27
C PRO A 30 -12.03 9.23 -4.77
N HIS A 31 -11.06 8.85 -3.95
CA HIS A 31 -11.16 8.93 -2.48
C HIS A 31 -10.29 10.05 -1.93
N ALA A 32 -10.82 10.78 -0.95
CA ALA A 32 -10.08 11.82 -0.26
C ALA A 32 -8.93 11.21 0.56
N ALA A 33 -7.83 11.95 0.72
CA ALA A 33 -6.65 11.46 1.44
C ALA A 33 -6.98 10.99 2.87
N ALA A 34 -7.83 11.72 3.58
CA ALA A 34 -8.24 11.36 4.94
C ALA A 34 -8.97 10.01 5.00
N ASP A 35 -9.84 9.73 4.03
CA ASP A 35 -10.55 8.44 3.96
C ASP A 35 -9.60 7.30 3.66
N VAL A 36 -8.65 7.50 2.73
CA VAL A 36 -7.62 6.51 2.38
C VAL A 36 -6.77 6.17 3.60
N VAL A 37 -6.32 7.17 4.36
CA VAL A 37 -5.53 6.96 5.58
C VAL A 37 -6.36 6.22 6.63
N ALA A 38 -7.58 6.68 6.92
CA ALA A 38 -8.45 6.08 7.93
C ALA A 38 -8.77 4.61 7.61
N ARG A 39 -9.10 4.29 6.35
CA ARG A 39 -9.37 2.92 5.89
C ARG A 39 -8.14 2.04 5.93
N SER A 40 -6.98 2.57 5.52
CA SER A 40 -5.71 1.85 5.59
C SER A 40 -5.35 1.49 7.05
N VAL A 41 -5.55 2.42 7.98
CA VAL A 41 -5.30 2.19 9.41
C VAL A 41 -6.28 1.18 9.99
N ARG A 42 -7.57 1.25 9.63
CA ARG A 42 -8.56 0.25 10.02
C ARG A 42 -8.17 -1.17 9.57
N ALA A 43 -7.70 -1.32 8.33
CA ALA A 43 -7.20 -2.60 7.82
C ALA A 43 -5.93 -3.05 8.57
N ALA A 44 -5.02 -2.11 8.88
CA ALA A 44 -3.81 -2.39 9.63
C ALA A 44 -4.11 -2.87 11.05
N ASP A 45 -5.03 -2.21 11.74
CA ASP A 45 -5.45 -2.56 13.10
C ASP A 45 -6.09 -3.94 13.16
N ALA A 46 -6.97 -4.26 12.20
CA ALA A 46 -7.58 -5.59 12.09
C ALA A 46 -6.54 -6.68 11.84
N LEU A 47 -5.65 -6.49 10.85
CA LEU A 47 -4.61 -7.48 10.54
C LEU A 47 -3.63 -7.66 11.69
N ARG A 48 -3.22 -6.55 12.33
CA ARG A 48 -2.30 -6.58 13.48
C ARG A 48 -2.91 -7.33 14.67
N ALA A 49 -4.18 -7.07 14.98
CA ALA A 49 -4.89 -7.78 16.06
C ALA A 49 -4.98 -9.30 15.81
N ALA A 50 -5.02 -9.71 14.54
CA ALA A 50 -5.01 -11.12 14.13
C ALA A 50 -3.60 -11.73 14.01
N GLY A 51 -2.53 -10.98 14.33
CA GLY A 51 -1.15 -11.47 14.30
C GLY A 51 -0.46 -11.38 12.94
N GLY A 52 -1.01 -10.61 12.00
CA GLY A 52 -0.37 -10.34 10.72
C GLY A 52 0.64 -9.20 10.74
N THR A 53 1.34 -9.03 9.63
CA THR A 53 2.43 -8.04 9.51
C THR A 53 1.91 -6.74 8.90
N VAL A 54 2.23 -5.60 9.50
CA VAL A 54 1.95 -4.28 8.94
C VAL A 54 3.26 -3.65 8.47
N VAL A 55 3.29 -3.17 7.23
CA VAL A 55 4.44 -2.52 6.60
C VAL A 55 4.03 -1.14 6.12
N PHE A 56 4.70 -0.11 6.61
CA PHE A 56 4.56 1.24 6.09
C PHE A 56 5.71 1.54 5.13
N VAL A 57 5.35 1.93 3.93
CA VAL A 57 6.29 2.39 2.91
C VAL A 57 6.15 3.91 2.79
N ARG A 58 7.29 4.59 2.80
CA ARG A 58 7.39 5.99 2.41
C ARG A 58 8.37 6.17 1.27
N VAL A 59 8.22 7.25 0.50
CA VAL A 59 9.19 7.65 -0.51
C VAL A 59 9.97 8.86 -0.04
N ASP A 60 11.30 8.75 -0.06
CA ASP A 60 12.18 9.89 0.14
C ASP A 60 12.06 10.81 -1.09
N VAL A 61 11.29 11.90 -0.95
CA VAL A 61 11.00 12.82 -2.06
C VAL A 61 12.20 13.69 -2.41
N ALA A 62 13.18 13.83 -1.50
CA ALA A 62 14.42 14.54 -1.77
C ALA A 62 15.39 13.66 -2.59
N GLN A 63 15.27 12.34 -2.47
CA GLN A 63 16.11 11.36 -3.18
C GLN A 63 15.34 10.55 -4.23
N LEU A 64 14.11 10.95 -4.56
CA LEU A 64 13.32 10.29 -5.58
C LEU A 64 14.04 10.33 -6.92
N LEU A 65 14.14 9.16 -7.56
CA LEU A 65 14.73 8.99 -8.87
C LEU A 65 14.16 10.02 -9.87
N SER A 66 15.05 10.84 -10.43
CA SER A 66 14.72 11.85 -11.44
C SER A 66 15.53 11.58 -12.71
N LEU A 67 14.86 11.10 -13.74
CA LEU A 67 15.42 10.82 -15.07
C LEU A 67 14.75 11.72 -16.11
N PRO A 68 15.38 11.94 -17.28
CA PRO A 68 14.70 12.59 -18.41
C PRO A 68 13.39 11.89 -18.78
N ALA A 69 12.30 12.66 -18.84
CA ALA A 69 10.97 12.22 -19.22
C ALA A 69 10.19 13.41 -19.79
N ASP A 70 9.20 13.14 -20.65
CA ASP A 70 8.36 14.18 -21.26
C ASP A 70 7.48 14.89 -20.21
N ALA A 71 7.04 14.15 -19.19
CA ALA A 71 6.20 14.64 -18.10
C ALA A 71 6.72 14.13 -16.74
N PRO A 72 7.79 14.72 -16.18
CA PRO A 72 8.33 14.30 -14.89
C PRO A 72 7.34 14.65 -13.76
N LEU A 73 7.22 13.77 -12.76
CA LEU A 73 6.39 14.01 -11.56
C LEU A 73 6.78 15.28 -10.79
N ARG A 74 8.04 15.69 -10.95
CA ARG A 74 8.62 16.88 -10.36
C ARG A 74 9.53 17.55 -11.38
N PRO A 75 9.28 18.83 -11.75
CA PRO A 75 10.18 19.59 -12.60
C PRO A 75 11.61 19.63 -12.05
N ARG A 76 12.62 19.67 -12.94
CA ARG A 76 14.04 19.67 -12.53
C ARG A 76 14.43 20.90 -11.71
N ASP A 77 13.79 22.02 -11.98
CA ASP A 77 13.98 23.32 -11.37
C ASP A 77 13.04 23.56 -10.17
N ALA A 78 12.21 22.58 -9.80
CA ALA A 78 11.30 22.72 -8.67
C ALA A 78 12.07 22.89 -7.34
N PRO A 79 11.65 23.83 -6.48
CA PRO A 79 12.32 24.11 -5.21
C PRO A 79 12.31 22.86 -4.33
N ALA A 80 13.37 22.65 -3.54
CA ALA A 80 13.53 21.49 -2.65
C ALA A 80 12.22 21.13 -1.93
N PRO A 81 11.90 19.83 -1.77
CA PRO A 81 10.67 19.45 -1.09
C PRO A 81 10.62 20.08 0.32
N PRO A 82 9.42 20.44 0.81
CA PRO A 82 9.28 20.97 2.16
C PRO A 82 9.89 20.03 3.21
N PRO A 83 10.33 20.57 4.36
CA PRO A 83 10.65 19.76 5.52
C PRO A 83 9.50 18.80 5.83
N HIS A 84 9.82 17.57 6.24
CA HIS A 84 8.82 16.54 6.58
C HIS A 84 7.92 16.05 5.43
N ALA A 85 8.20 16.42 4.17
CA ALA A 85 7.41 15.96 3.02
C ALA A 85 7.35 14.42 2.91
N SER A 86 8.41 13.73 3.33
CA SER A 86 8.49 12.26 3.38
C SER A 86 8.03 11.65 4.70
N ASP A 87 7.60 12.45 5.68
CA ASP A 87 7.12 11.89 6.93
C ASP A 87 5.70 11.38 6.75
N LEU A 88 5.45 10.18 7.28
CA LEU A 88 4.11 9.64 7.33
C LEU A 88 3.23 10.53 8.20
N VAL A 89 1.95 10.62 7.85
CA VAL A 89 1.02 11.44 8.62
C VAL A 89 0.80 10.82 10.00
N PRO A 90 0.66 11.60 11.08
CA PRO A 90 0.43 11.07 12.43
C PRO A 90 -0.76 10.10 12.52
N GLU A 91 -1.78 10.33 11.69
CA GLU A 91 -2.99 9.52 11.58
C GLU A 91 -2.71 8.09 11.13
N CYS A 92 -1.55 7.80 10.52
CA CYS A 92 -1.11 6.42 10.25
C CYS A 92 -0.97 5.58 11.52
N ASN A 93 -0.86 6.20 12.71
CA ASN A 93 -0.85 5.55 14.01
C ASN A 93 0.12 4.35 14.05
N ILE A 94 1.36 4.57 13.61
CA ILE A 94 2.39 3.53 13.52
C ILE A 94 2.66 2.96 14.91
N GLN A 95 2.60 1.64 15.03
CA GLN A 95 2.78 0.91 16.28
C GLN A 95 4.18 0.32 16.41
N ALA A 96 4.56 0.00 17.65
CA ALA A 96 5.77 -0.78 17.91
C ALA A 96 5.64 -2.16 17.25
N GLY A 97 6.62 -2.52 16.41
CA GLY A 97 6.66 -3.78 15.67
C GLY A 97 6.24 -3.67 14.19
N ASP A 98 5.64 -2.55 13.80
CA ASP A 98 5.36 -2.27 12.38
C ASP A 98 6.68 -2.10 11.61
N VAL A 99 6.71 -2.61 10.37
CA VAL A 99 7.91 -2.54 9.53
C VAL A 99 7.93 -1.22 8.77
N MET A 100 9.06 -0.54 8.78
CA MET A 100 9.27 0.71 8.07
C MET A 100 10.18 0.51 6.86
N VAL A 101 9.72 0.91 5.68
CA VAL A 101 10.50 0.86 4.43
C VAL A 101 10.56 2.26 3.82
N THR A 102 11.76 2.71 3.44
CA THR A 102 11.95 3.94 2.67
C THR A 102 12.46 3.61 1.28
N LYS A 103 11.70 3.99 0.25
CA LYS A 103 12.06 3.82 -1.16
C LYS A 103 12.51 5.14 -1.80
N ARG A 104 13.22 5.03 -2.93
CA ARG A 104 13.69 6.15 -3.77
C ARG A 104 13.17 6.04 -5.21
N GLN A 105 12.25 5.11 -5.43
CA GLN A 105 11.64 4.76 -6.70
C GLN A 105 10.11 4.70 -6.53
N TRP A 106 9.38 4.35 -7.59
CA TRP A 106 7.93 4.14 -7.50
C TRP A 106 7.61 2.88 -6.70
N GLY A 107 8.10 1.72 -7.13
CA GLY A 107 7.87 0.45 -6.45
C GLY A 107 8.69 0.31 -5.17
N ALA A 108 8.14 -0.41 -4.20
CA ALA A 108 8.73 -0.60 -2.88
C ALA A 108 9.76 -1.73 -2.78
N PHE A 109 9.91 -2.58 -3.81
CA PHE A 109 10.85 -3.71 -3.81
C PHE A 109 12.27 -3.30 -4.22
N TYR A 110 12.42 -2.51 -5.28
CA TYR A 110 13.73 -2.20 -5.84
C TYR A 110 14.52 -1.26 -4.93
N GLY A 111 15.74 -1.66 -4.56
CA GLY A 111 16.65 -0.83 -3.76
C GLY A 111 16.21 -0.65 -2.30
N THR A 112 15.35 -1.52 -1.78
CA THR A 112 14.91 -1.55 -0.37
C THR A 112 15.16 -2.92 0.26
N ASP A 113 14.83 -3.07 1.54
CA ASP A 113 14.85 -4.35 2.25
C ASP A 113 13.46 -5.04 2.33
N LEU A 114 12.43 -4.53 1.63
CA LEU A 114 11.05 -5.03 1.72
C LEU A 114 10.98 -6.54 1.49
N GLU A 115 11.58 -7.05 0.41
CA GLU A 115 11.56 -8.48 0.09
C GLU A 115 12.17 -9.31 1.22
N GLN A 116 13.29 -8.87 1.77
CA GLN A 116 13.96 -9.57 2.86
C GLN A 116 13.10 -9.59 4.12
N GLN A 117 12.42 -8.48 4.44
CA GLN A 117 11.51 -8.39 5.58
C GLN A 117 10.32 -9.35 5.43
N LEU A 118 9.72 -9.42 4.23
CA LEU A 118 8.60 -10.28 3.91
C LEU A 118 9.00 -11.77 3.96
N ARG A 119 10.09 -12.16 3.28
CA ARG A 119 10.57 -13.55 3.24
C ARG A 119 10.93 -14.07 4.64
N ARG A 120 11.62 -13.26 5.46
CA ARG A 120 12.01 -13.64 6.83
C ARG A 120 10.82 -13.89 7.75
N ARG A 121 9.65 -13.32 7.44
CA ARG A 121 8.40 -13.50 8.18
C ARG A 121 7.51 -14.58 7.60
N GLY A 122 7.94 -15.26 6.53
CA GLY A 122 7.12 -16.28 5.87
C GLY A 122 5.88 -15.71 5.19
N ILE A 123 5.91 -14.45 4.77
CA ILE A 123 4.78 -13.82 4.08
C ILE A 123 4.60 -14.47 2.71
N ARG A 124 3.35 -14.81 2.39
CA ARG A 124 2.91 -15.33 1.09
C ARG A 124 1.89 -14.43 0.42
N THR A 125 1.11 -13.70 1.22
CA THR A 125 0.02 -12.83 0.75
C THR A 125 0.32 -11.38 1.10
N ILE A 126 0.15 -10.48 0.14
CA ILE A 126 0.34 -9.04 0.32
C ILE A 126 -0.99 -8.34 0.03
N ALA A 127 -1.53 -7.68 1.04
CA ALA A 127 -2.59 -6.70 0.89
C ALA A 127 -1.98 -5.31 0.68
N LEU A 128 -2.52 -4.53 -0.25
CA LEU A 128 -2.02 -3.21 -0.61
C LEU A 128 -3.06 -2.13 -0.31
N THR A 129 -2.59 -0.98 0.14
CA THR A 129 -3.33 0.29 0.24
C THR A 129 -2.42 1.45 -0.14
N GLY A 130 -2.98 2.65 -0.25
CA GLY A 130 -2.21 3.88 -0.28
C GLY A 130 -2.26 4.66 -1.59
N ILE A 131 -1.28 5.55 -1.76
CA ILE A 131 -1.29 6.59 -2.79
C ILE A 131 0.05 6.59 -3.54
N ALA A 132 0.11 6.66 -4.87
CA ALA A 132 -1.00 6.64 -5.83
C ALA A 132 -1.21 5.24 -6.42
N THR A 133 -2.47 4.91 -6.73
CA THR A 133 -2.90 3.61 -7.27
C THR A 133 -2.06 3.13 -8.47
N ASN A 134 -1.93 3.95 -9.51
CA ASN A 134 -1.19 3.62 -10.74
C ASN A 134 0.32 3.94 -10.70
N PHE A 135 0.84 4.39 -9.56
CA PHE A 135 2.26 4.68 -9.39
C PHE A 135 2.87 3.73 -8.35
N GLY A 136 2.98 4.18 -7.10
CA GLY A 136 3.65 3.42 -6.05
C GLY A 136 2.98 2.09 -5.76
N VAL A 137 1.65 2.07 -5.72
CA VAL A 137 0.87 0.86 -5.42
C VAL A 137 1.02 -0.16 -6.56
N GLU A 138 0.66 0.20 -7.79
CA GLU A 138 0.75 -0.70 -8.95
C GLU A 138 2.19 -1.16 -9.24
N SER A 139 3.18 -0.27 -9.12
CA SER A 139 4.59 -0.65 -9.32
C SER A 139 5.05 -1.68 -8.29
N THR A 140 4.61 -1.54 -7.04
CA THR A 140 4.89 -2.52 -5.97
C THR A 140 4.16 -3.83 -6.23
N ALA A 141 2.89 -3.76 -6.66
CA ALA A 141 2.07 -4.91 -6.96
C ALA A 141 2.64 -5.78 -8.08
N ARG A 142 3.07 -5.17 -9.19
CA ARG A 142 3.67 -5.89 -10.33
C ARG A 142 4.94 -6.63 -9.89
N ALA A 143 5.81 -5.96 -9.14
CA ALA A 143 7.01 -6.61 -8.60
C ALA A 143 6.68 -7.75 -7.64
N ALA A 144 5.67 -7.58 -6.78
CA ALA A 144 5.22 -8.65 -5.88
C ALA A 144 4.64 -9.86 -6.66
N PHE A 145 3.85 -9.60 -7.69
CA PHE A 145 3.30 -10.63 -8.56
C PHE A 145 4.40 -11.43 -9.27
N ASP A 146 5.40 -10.74 -9.84
CA ASP A 146 6.56 -11.37 -10.49
C ASP A 146 7.38 -12.23 -9.51
N GLN A 147 7.33 -11.93 -8.21
CA GLN A 147 7.97 -12.72 -7.15
C GLN A 147 7.08 -13.85 -6.60
N GLY A 148 5.85 -13.99 -7.08
CA GLY A 148 4.93 -15.07 -6.71
C GLY A 148 4.12 -14.84 -5.42
N TYR A 149 3.97 -13.60 -4.96
CA TYR A 149 3.06 -13.29 -3.85
C TYR A 149 1.60 -13.33 -4.32
N GLU A 150 0.71 -13.83 -3.46
CA GLU A 150 -0.74 -13.66 -3.62
C GLU A 150 -1.10 -12.21 -3.27
N LEU A 151 -1.94 -11.55 -4.08
CA LEU A 151 -2.23 -10.12 -3.89
C LEU A 151 -3.68 -9.83 -3.55
N ILE A 152 -3.87 -8.86 -2.66
CA ILE A 152 -5.16 -8.26 -2.32
C ILE A 152 -5.03 -6.74 -2.48
N PHE A 153 -5.97 -6.12 -3.17
CA PHE A 153 -6.03 -4.69 -3.40
C PHE A 153 -7.25 -4.14 -2.67
N ILE A 154 -7.02 -3.38 -1.60
CA ILE A 154 -8.10 -2.76 -0.82
C ILE A 154 -8.45 -1.43 -1.49
N GLU A 155 -9.37 -1.48 -2.45
CA GLU A 155 -9.57 -0.42 -3.44
C GLU A 155 -10.02 0.91 -2.83
N ASP A 156 -10.94 0.84 -1.87
CA ASP A 156 -11.47 2.02 -1.18
C ASP A 156 -10.44 2.64 -0.22
N ALA A 157 -9.34 1.93 0.06
CA ALA A 157 -8.15 2.42 0.76
C ALA A 157 -7.01 2.79 -0.22
N MET A 158 -7.33 3.11 -1.47
CA MET A 158 -6.38 3.62 -2.46
C MET A 158 -6.92 4.87 -3.14
N SER A 159 -6.03 5.71 -3.67
CA SER A 159 -6.45 6.84 -4.49
C SER A 159 -5.33 7.25 -5.44
N SER A 160 -5.66 8.04 -6.46
CA SER A 160 -4.68 8.57 -7.41
C SER A 160 -4.89 10.07 -7.64
N LEU A 161 -4.07 10.68 -8.49
CA LEU A 161 -4.16 12.09 -8.87
C LEU A 161 -5.41 12.38 -9.73
N THR A 162 -5.97 11.37 -10.40
CA THR A 162 -7.21 11.46 -11.17
C THR A 162 -8.01 10.17 -11.04
N GLY A 163 -9.34 10.26 -11.15
CA GLY A 163 -10.23 9.10 -11.06
C GLY A 163 -9.95 8.05 -12.15
N ASP A 164 -9.59 8.48 -13.36
CA ASP A 164 -9.24 7.59 -14.47
C ASP A 164 -7.95 6.80 -14.18
N ALA A 165 -6.95 7.47 -13.60
CA ALA A 165 -5.69 6.83 -13.24
C ALA A 165 -5.85 5.83 -12.09
N HIS A 166 -6.82 6.03 -11.20
CA HIS A 166 -7.20 5.02 -10.20
C HIS A 166 -8.02 3.88 -10.80
N ARG A 167 -9.04 4.20 -11.61
CA ARG A 167 -10.00 3.23 -12.15
C ARG A 167 -9.34 2.21 -13.06
N PHE A 168 -8.42 2.63 -13.93
CA PHE A 168 -7.81 1.73 -14.91
C PHE A 168 -7.08 0.53 -14.27
N PRO A 169 -6.16 0.70 -13.29
CA PRO A 169 -5.56 -0.42 -12.58
C PRO A 169 -6.59 -1.32 -11.88
N ILE A 170 -7.57 -0.72 -11.19
CA ILE A 170 -8.62 -1.43 -10.45
C ILE A 170 -9.46 -2.33 -11.36
N GLU A 171 -9.86 -1.86 -12.54
CA GLU A 171 -10.75 -2.59 -13.44
C GLU A 171 -10.03 -3.55 -14.40
N HIS A 172 -8.79 -3.24 -14.80
CA HIS A 172 -8.16 -3.93 -15.92
C HIS A 172 -6.86 -4.65 -15.58
N ILE A 173 -6.16 -4.24 -14.52
CA ILE A 173 -4.84 -4.76 -14.17
C ILE A 173 -4.91 -5.63 -12.92
N PHE A 174 -5.34 -5.08 -11.79
CA PHE A 174 -5.34 -5.75 -10.49
C PHE A 174 -6.15 -7.06 -10.46
N PRO A 175 -7.33 -7.18 -11.10
CA PRO A 175 -8.08 -8.44 -11.13
C PRO A 175 -7.33 -9.60 -11.82
N ARG A 176 -6.25 -9.31 -12.56
CA ARG A 176 -5.40 -10.33 -13.19
C ARG A 176 -4.25 -10.78 -12.30
N MET A 177 -3.93 -10.01 -11.26
CA MET A 177 -2.81 -10.27 -10.34
C MET A 177 -3.29 -10.66 -8.93
N GLY A 178 -4.56 -10.42 -8.58
CA GLY A 178 -5.09 -10.70 -7.26
C GLY A 178 -6.55 -10.29 -7.09
N TYR A 179 -6.98 -10.20 -5.84
CA TYR A 179 -8.36 -9.87 -5.47
C TYR A 179 -8.51 -8.37 -5.20
N VAL A 180 -9.45 -7.71 -5.89
CA VAL A 180 -9.88 -6.34 -5.56
C VAL A 180 -11.03 -6.42 -4.56
N ARG A 181 -10.89 -5.78 -3.41
CA ARG A 181 -11.83 -5.85 -2.27
C ARG A 181 -11.99 -4.49 -1.61
N SER A 182 -13.07 -4.29 -0.88
CA SER A 182 -13.23 -3.15 0.02
C SER A 182 -12.49 -3.40 1.35
N THR A 183 -12.31 -2.33 2.12
CA THR A 183 -11.76 -2.40 3.47
C THR A 183 -12.63 -3.25 4.38
N GLU A 184 -13.94 -3.19 4.22
CA GLU A 184 -14.90 -4.00 4.98
C GLU A 184 -14.71 -5.49 4.67
N GLU A 185 -14.71 -5.88 3.39
CA GLU A 185 -14.49 -7.28 2.99
C GLU A 185 -13.15 -7.83 3.48
N PHE A 186 -12.09 -7.01 3.49
CA PHE A 186 -10.79 -7.42 4.02
C PHE A 186 -10.83 -7.63 5.55
N VAL A 187 -11.42 -6.69 6.29
CA VAL A 187 -11.51 -6.77 7.76
C VAL A 187 -12.35 -7.97 8.19
N ASP A 188 -13.47 -8.23 7.51
CA ASP A 188 -14.34 -9.37 7.80
C ASP A 188 -13.61 -10.71 7.56
N ALA A 189 -12.89 -10.83 6.43
CA ALA A 189 -12.12 -12.03 6.11
C ALA A 189 -10.98 -12.32 7.13
N VAL A 190 -10.36 -11.26 7.67
CA VAL A 190 -9.36 -11.39 8.75
C VAL A 190 -10.02 -11.88 10.04
N ALA A 191 -11.19 -11.34 10.40
CA ALA A 191 -11.91 -11.70 11.62
C ALA A 191 -12.43 -13.16 11.60
N GLU A 192 -12.95 -13.61 10.46
CA GLU A 192 -13.43 -14.99 10.29
C GLU A 192 -12.32 -16.02 10.54
N THR A 193 -11.10 -15.75 10.09
CA THR A 193 -9.97 -16.70 10.27
C THR A 193 -9.46 -16.74 11.71
N GLY A 194 -9.54 -15.62 12.45
CA GLY A 194 -9.19 -15.57 13.87
C GLY A 194 -10.09 -16.42 14.77
N SER A 195 -11.33 -16.68 14.36
CA SER A 195 -12.30 -17.44 15.14
C SER A 195 -12.08 -18.97 15.15
N PHE A 196 -11.26 -19.51 14.24
CA PHE A 196 -10.95 -20.94 14.16
C PHE A 196 -9.63 -21.35 14.85
N GLY A 197 -8.82 -20.38 15.32
CA GLY A 197 -7.51 -20.62 15.92
C GLY A 197 -7.49 -20.81 17.45
N GLY A 198 -8.66 -20.82 18.09
CA GLY A 198 -8.81 -20.98 19.54
C GLY A 198 -9.45 -22.32 19.92
N ALA A 199 -8.71 -23.41 19.78
CA ALA A 199 -9.03 -24.71 20.37
C ALA A 199 -7.75 -25.46 20.74
#